data_AF-A0A956J3I0-F1
#
_entry.id   AF-A0A956J3I0-F1
#
_cell.length_a   1.000
_cell.length_b   1.000
_cell.length_c   1.000
_cell.angle_alpha   90.00
_cell.angle_beta   90.00
_cell.angle_gamma   90.00
#
_symmetry.space_group_name_H-M   'P 1'
#
loop_
_entity.id
_entity.type
_entity.pdbx_description
1 polymer ?
#
loop_
_entity_poly.entity_id
_entity_poly.type
_entity_poly.pdbx_seq_one_letter_code
_entity_poly.pdbx_strand_id
1 'polypeptide(L)'
;NSAFFGLRMKVQTVERALAQLGSVRAREVLLLALSRAAMFTVREFKQEMLALRDHSVATGIWSRAIAAHLRQPPATAFACGLLHEVGRPVALQELSTLSRLSRVKLNRATLWQTAASYRDQVGLVLVRSWADVDLLETVQGTTHRAIPRTVAFAKRIAALDFGWGDTCPVPETSAELAAEANLGGLLLTEDHAAALLSMRERALSQVQTL
;
A
#
# COMPACT_ATOMS: atom_id res chain seq x y z
N ASN A 1 24.97 20.93 -5.71
CA ASN A 1 24.50 20.63 -7.08
C ASN A 1 23.82 19.27 -7.25
N SER A 2 23.01 18.75 -6.30
CA SER A 2 22.52 17.35 -6.42
C SER A 2 21.08 17.06 -6.00
N ALA A 3 20.28 18.06 -5.61
CA ALA A 3 18.87 17.85 -5.25
C ALA A 3 17.92 17.82 -6.48
N PHE A 4 18.34 18.39 -7.60
CA PHE A 4 17.45 18.65 -8.74
C PHE A 4 17.19 17.42 -9.64
N PHE A 5 18.19 16.54 -9.78
CA PHE A 5 18.05 15.32 -10.60
C PHE A 5 17.17 14.24 -9.93
N GLY A 6 17.28 14.09 -8.61
CA GLY A 6 16.48 13.12 -7.85
C GLY A 6 14.99 13.49 -7.76
N LEU A 7 14.68 14.78 -7.69
CA LEU A 7 13.30 15.30 -7.73
C LEU A 7 12.68 15.14 -9.11
N ARG A 8 13.39 15.50 -10.19
CA ARG A 8 12.88 15.35 -11.56
C ARG A 8 12.62 13.90 -11.95
N MET A 9 13.51 12.97 -11.62
CA MET A 9 13.28 11.55 -11.93
C MET A 9 12.08 10.99 -11.16
N LYS A 10 11.94 11.30 -9.86
CA LYS A 10 10.77 10.87 -9.07
C LYS A 10 9.45 11.44 -9.59
N VAL A 11 9.44 12.71 -10.00
CA VAL A 11 8.24 13.33 -10.57
C VAL A 11 7.82 12.61 -11.85
N GLN A 12 8.79 12.27 -12.73
CA GLN A 12 8.51 11.55 -13.96
C GLN A 12 8.02 10.12 -13.74
N THR A 13 8.55 9.37 -12.77
CA THR A 13 8.07 8.01 -12.48
C THR A 13 6.67 8.01 -11.89
N VAL A 14 6.39 8.98 -11.01
CA VAL A 14 5.06 9.22 -10.45
C VAL A 14 4.08 9.56 -11.57
N GLU A 15 4.35 10.56 -12.42
CA GLU A 15 3.49 10.95 -13.56
C GLU A 15 3.21 9.79 -14.52
N ARG A 16 4.22 8.94 -14.78
CA ARG A 16 4.10 7.79 -15.69
C ARG A 16 3.22 6.68 -15.10
N ALA A 17 3.34 6.40 -13.80
CA ALA A 17 2.50 5.44 -13.13
C ALA A 17 1.06 5.91 -12.95
N LEU A 18 0.89 7.22 -12.79
CA LEU A 18 -0.40 7.90 -12.73
C LEU A 18 -1.17 7.81 -14.05
N ALA A 19 -0.48 7.83 -15.19
CA ALA A 19 -1.09 7.64 -16.50
C ALA A 19 -1.63 6.21 -16.71
N GLN A 20 -1.10 5.21 -16.00
CA GLN A 20 -1.51 3.79 -16.11
C GLN A 20 -2.74 3.43 -15.27
N LEU A 21 -3.25 4.34 -14.42
CA LEU A 21 -4.29 4.04 -13.44
C LEU A 21 -5.73 4.27 -13.92
N GLY A 22 -5.91 4.73 -15.16
CA GLY A 22 -7.17 4.68 -15.92
C GLY A 22 -8.33 5.55 -15.42
N SER A 23 -8.36 5.97 -14.15
CA SER A 23 -9.40 6.85 -13.59
C SER A 23 -8.80 8.11 -12.97
N VAL A 24 -9.40 9.26 -13.28
CA VAL A 24 -8.93 10.60 -12.86
C VAL A 24 -8.86 10.72 -11.33
N ARG A 25 -9.83 10.14 -10.60
CA ARG A 25 -9.85 10.18 -9.13
C ARG A 25 -8.76 9.33 -8.47
N ALA A 26 -8.49 8.11 -8.97
CA ALA A 26 -7.40 7.28 -8.44
C ALA A 26 -6.03 7.92 -8.68
N ARG A 27 -5.90 8.66 -9.79
CA ARG A 27 -4.73 9.46 -10.11
C ARG A 27 -4.51 10.59 -9.09
N GLU A 28 -5.55 11.33 -8.75
CA GLU A 28 -5.48 12.45 -7.80
C GLU A 28 -5.16 11.98 -6.38
N VAL A 29 -5.79 10.89 -5.92
CA VAL A 29 -5.50 10.26 -4.63
C VAL A 29 -4.06 9.74 -4.56
N LEU A 30 -3.58 9.07 -5.62
CA LEU A 30 -2.22 8.57 -5.68
C LEU A 30 -1.20 9.72 -5.73
N LEU A 31 -1.45 10.78 -6.50
CA LEU A 31 -0.64 12.00 -6.53
C LEU A 31 -0.48 12.59 -5.14
N LEU A 32 -1.60 12.71 -4.41
CA LEU A 32 -1.62 13.27 -3.07
C LEU A 32 -0.89 12.38 -2.07
N ALA A 33 -1.08 11.06 -2.15
CA ALA A 33 -0.43 10.08 -1.30
C ALA A 33 1.09 10.04 -1.54
N LEU A 34 1.53 9.95 -2.79
CA LEU A 34 2.94 9.88 -3.16
C LEU A 34 3.69 11.18 -2.89
N SER A 35 3.08 12.33 -3.19
CA SER A 35 3.68 13.64 -2.90
C SER A 35 3.87 13.88 -1.41
N ARG A 36 2.93 13.43 -0.57
CA ARG A 36 3.02 13.58 0.88
C ARG A 36 3.88 12.51 1.54
N ALA A 37 3.83 11.25 1.07
CA ALA A 37 4.72 10.19 1.52
C ALA A 37 6.19 10.51 1.25
N ALA A 38 6.50 11.18 0.13
CA ALA A 38 7.84 11.67 -0.18
C ALA A 38 8.38 12.72 0.83
N MET A 39 7.53 13.32 1.66
CA MET A 39 7.95 14.25 2.71
C MET A 39 8.39 13.55 3.99
N PHE A 40 7.95 12.30 4.23
CA PHE A 40 8.32 11.57 5.43
C PHE A 40 9.57 10.75 5.18
N THR A 41 10.73 11.30 5.58
CA THR A 41 12.01 10.62 5.41
C THR A 41 12.74 10.53 6.74
N VAL A 42 12.79 9.31 7.30
CA VAL A 42 13.72 8.97 8.38
C VAL A 42 14.93 8.31 7.75
N ARG A 43 16.08 9.01 7.74
CA ARG A 43 17.26 8.62 6.96
C ARG A 43 17.74 7.22 7.30
N GLU A 44 17.63 6.80 8.56
CA GLU A 44 18.05 5.47 8.98
C GLU A 44 17.15 4.34 8.46
N PHE A 45 15.92 4.62 8.00
CA PHE A 45 14.95 3.61 7.56
C PHE A 45 14.70 3.63 6.05
N LYS A 46 15.65 4.16 5.26
CA LYS A 46 15.45 4.37 3.82
C LYS A 46 15.06 3.08 3.09
N GLN A 47 15.70 1.95 3.39
CA GLN A 47 15.42 0.68 2.71
C GLN A 47 14.05 0.13 3.12
N GLU A 48 13.75 0.14 4.41
CA GLU A 48 12.45 -0.30 4.94
C GLU A 48 11.31 0.58 4.42
N MET A 49 11.60 1.87 4.21
CA MET A 49 10.66 2.82 3.65
C MET A 49 10.39 2.59 2.16
N LEU A 50 11.39 2.18 1.39
CA LEU A 50 11.22 1.75 0.00
C LEU A 50 10.40 0.45 -0.05
N ALA A 51 10.76 -0.55 0.77
CA ALA A 51 10.02 -1.80 0.85
C ALA A 51 8.55 -1.58 1.28
N LEU A 52 8.29 -0.67 2.23
CA LEU A 52 6.92 -0.32 2.66
C LEU A 52 6.13 0.31 1.52
N ARG A 53 6.79 1.20 0.77
CA ARG A 53 6.20 1.86 -0.38
C ARG A 53 5.86 0.85 -1.47
N ASP A 54 6.78 -0.04 -1.81
CA ASP A 54 6.57 -1.07 -2.84
C ASP A 54 5.45 -2.03 -2.42
N HIS A 55 5.43 -2.44 -1.14
CA HIS A 55 4.35 -3.23 -0.54
C HIS A 55 2.99 -2.51 -0.65
N SER A 56 2.94 -1.22 -0.36
CA SER A 56 1.69 -0.43 -0.41
C SER A 56 1.17 -0.29 -1.84
N VAL A 57 2.05 0.00 -2.80
CA VAL A 57 1.70 0.09 -4.23
C VAL A 57 1.22 -1.27 -4.74
N ALA A 58 1.95 -2.34 -4.45
CA ALA A 58 1.58 -3.70 -4.81
C ALA A 58 0.21 -4.09 -4.24
N THR A 59 -0.03 -3.78 -2.97
CA THR A 59 -1.32 -4.02 -2.31
C THR A 59 -2.45 -3.27 -3.01
N GLY A 60 -2.23 -2.02 -3.43
CA GLY A 60 -3.19 -1.25 -4.22
C GLY A 60 -3.49 -1.90 -5.57
N ILE A 61 -2.47 -2.30 -6.33
CA ILE A 61 -2.60 -2.95 -7.65
C ILE A 61 -3.41 -4.24 -7.52
N TRP A 62 -3.05 -5.11 -6.57
CA TRP A 62 -3.76 -6.36 -6.32
C TRP A 62 -5.20 -6.13 -5.84
N SER A 63 -5.42 -5.17 -4.94
CA SER A 63 -6.76 -4.82 -4.44
C SER A 63 -7.68 -4.41 -5.59
N ARG A 64 -7.17 -3.62 -6.54
CA ARG A 64 -7.91 -3.20 -7.74
C ARG A 64 -8.32 -4.39 -8.61
N ALA A 65 -7.39 -5.30 -8.89
CA ALA A 65 -7.64 -6.44 -9.74
C ALA A 65 -8.62 -7.43 -9.12
N ILE A 66 -8.44 -7.74 -7.82
CA ILE A 66 -9.36 -8.61 -7.09
C ILE A 66 -10.75 -7.98 -7.03
N ALA A 67 -10.86 -6.68 -6.72
CA ALA A 67 -12.13 -5.96 -6.67
C ALA A 67 -12.87 -6.00 -8.02
N ALA A 68 -12.15 -5.90 -9.14
CA ALA A 68 -12.74 -6.00 -10.47
C ALA A 68 -13.42 -7.36 -10.71
N HIS A 69 -12.80 -8.47 -10.28
CA HIS A 69 -13.40 -9.81 -10.36
C HIS A 69 -14.58 -9.99 -9.40
N LEU A 70 -14.54 -9.36 -8.23
CA LEU A 70 -15.58 -9.44 -7.21
C LEU A 70 -16.72 -8.43 -7.37
N ARG A 71 -16.75 -7.67 -8.48
CA ARG A 71 -17.72 -6.58 -8.72
C ARG A 71 -17.78 -5.54 -7.60
N GLN A 72 -16.65 -5.31 -6.95
CA GLN A 72 -16.46 -4.24 -5.98
C GLN A 72 -15.88 -3.01 -6.67
N PRO A 73 -16.02 -1.79 -6.14
CA PRO A 73 -15.45 -0.58 -6.75
C PRO A 73 -13.91 -0.64 -6.83
N PRO A 74 -13.31 -0.79 -8.02
CA PRO A 74 -11.87 -1.06 -8.13
C PRO A 74 -11.01 0.13 -7.72
N ALA A 75 -11.49 1.36 -7.95
CA ALA A 75 -10.78 2.59 -7.57
C ALA A 75 -10.72 2.76 -6.04
N THR A 76 -11.82 2.47 -5.34
CA THR A 76 -11.87 2.48 -3.87
C THR A 76 -10.94 1.42 -3.30
N ALA A 77 -11.00 0.17 -3.82
CA ALA A 77 -10.11 -0.90 -3.37
C ALA A 77 -8.63 -0.58 -3.61
N PHE A 78 -8.30 0.02 -4.76
CA PHE A 78 -6.95 0.52 -5.05
C PHE A 78 -6.48 1.53 -4.00
N ALA A 79 -7.30 2.54 -3.71
CA ALA A 79 -6.98 3.58 -2.74
C ALA A 79 -6.83 3.01 -1.32
N CYS A 80 -7.73 2.12 -0.88
CA CYS A 80 -7.59 1.43 0.41
C CYS A 80 -6.26 0.67 0.49
N GLY A 81 -5.94 -0.15 -0.52
CA GLY A 81 -4.72 -0.95 -0.55
C GLY A 81 -3.45 -0.10 -0.58
N LEU A 82 -3.46 1.00 -1.34
CA LEU A 82 -2.34 1.93 -1.40
C LEU A 82 -2.11 2.66 -0.08
N LEU A 83 -3.18 3.11 0.57
CA LEU A 83 -3.09 3.97 1.75
C LEU A 83 -2.98 3.18 3.06
N HIS A 84 -3.12 1.86 3.03
CA HIS A 84 -3.25 1.08 4.26
C HIS A 84 -2.06 1.25 5.21
N GLU A 85 -0.83 1.44 4.73
CA GLU A 85 0.38 1.66 5.55
C GLU A 85 0.77 3.14 5.71
N VAL A 86 -0.02 4.09 5.18
CA VAL A 86 0.38 5.51 5.07
C VAL A 86 0.69 6.17 6.42
N GLY A 87 0.13 5.67 7.53
CA GLY A 87 0.39 6.20 8.86
C GLY A 87 1.72 5.77 9.45
N ARG A 88 2.30 4.64 9.02
CA ARG A 88 3.55 4.12 9.58
C ARG A 88 4.76 5.03 9.36
N PRO A 89 4.98 5.63 8.16
CA PRO A 89 6.09 6.57 7.94
C PRO A 89 5.98 7.82 8.81
N VAL A 90 4.76 8.32 8.98
CA VAL A 90 4.47 9.47 9.84
C VAL A 90 4.75 9.13 11.29
N ALA A 91 4.22 8.00 11.78
CA ALA A 91 4.49 7.52 13.13
C ALA A 91 5.99 7.34 13.39
N LEU A 92 6.72 6.78 12.41
CA LEU A 92 8.16 6.57 12.51
C LEU A 92 8.95 7.89 12.59
N GLN A 93 8.54 8.92 11.85
CA GLN A 93 9.15 10.24 11.92
C GLN A 93 8.90 10.93 13.25
N GLU A 94 7.67 10.86 13.77
CA GLU A 94 7.32 11.44 15.06
C GLU A 94 8.04 10.71 16.20
N LEU A 95 8.06 9.37 16.19
CA LEU A 95 8.78 8.57 17.19
C LEU A 95 10.29 8.84 17.18
N SER A 96 10.89 8.97 15.99
CA SER A 96 12.31 9.35 15.85
C SER A 96 12.58 10.75 16.42
N THR A 97 11.65 11.69 16.22
CA THR A 97 11.75 13.04 16.76
C THR A 97 11.62 13.05 18.29
N LEU A 98 10.62 12.36 18.83
CA LEU A 98 10.38 12.25 20.27
C LEU A 98 11.52 11.53 20.99
N SER A 99 12.07 10.46 20.43
CA SER A 99 13.26 9.75 20.91
C SER A 99 14.45 10.70 21.07
N ARG A 100 14.68 11.56 20.07
CA ARG A 100 15.75 12.57 20.10
C ARG A 100 15.51 13.66 21.14
N LEU A 101 14.27 14.16 21.26
CA LEU A 101 13.93 15.24 22.21
C LEU A 101 13.94 14.77 23.67
N SER A 102 13.44 13.56 23.93
CA SER A 102 13.38 12.96 25.26
C SER A 102 14.72 12.38 25.74
N ARG A 103 15.72 12.33 24.86
CA ARG A 103 17.02 11.65 25.09
C ARG A 103 16.89 10.16 25.43
N VAL A 104 15.74 9.55 25.13
CA VAL A 104 15.53 8.11 25.26
C VAL A 104 15.96 7.44 23.97
N LYS A 105 17.03 6.65 24.02
CA LYS A 105 17.54 5.95 22.83
C LYS A 105 16.69 4.70 22.55
N LEU A 106 15.71 4.83 21.67
CA LEU A 106 15.01 3.67 21.12
C LEU A 106 15.87 3.00 20.05
N ASN A 107 15.98 1.68 20.09
CA ASN A 107 16.65 0.93 19.03
C ASN A 107 15.78 0.90 17.76
N ARG A 108 16.40 0.54 16.63
CA ARG A 108 15.73 0.51 15.31
C ARG A 108 14.50 -0.39 15.28
N ALA A 109 14.59 -1.59 15.86
CA ALA A 109 13.52 -2.56 15.86
C ALA A 109 12.31 -2.05 16.65
N THR A 110 12.55 -1.44 17.82
CA THR A 110 11.51 -0.82 18.63
C THR A 110 10.83 0.32 17.88
N LEU A 111 11.59 1.25 17.27
CA LEU A 111 11.00 2.33 16.46
C LEU A 111 10.12 1.78 15.33
N TRP A 112 10.59 0.76 14.61
CA TRP A 112 9.89 0.15 13.49
C TRP A 112 8.61 -0.57 13.90
N GLN A 113 8.62 -1.30 15.03
CA GLN A 113 7.48 -2.03 15.57
C GLN A 113 6.46 -1.10 16.24
N THR A 114 6.93 -0.09 16.99
CA THR A 114 6.05 0.91 17.59
C THR A 114 5.37 1.73 16.49
N ALA A 115 6.08 2.15 15.45
CA ALA A 115 5.47 2.84 14.31
C ALA A 115 4.39 1.99 13.63
N ALA A 116 4.60 0.67 13.51
CA ALA A 116 3.58 -0.24 12.97
C ALA A 116 2.33 -0.31 13.86
N SER A 117 2.50 -0.24 15.19
CA SER A 117 1.38 -0.32 16.14
C SER A 117 0.46 0.92 16.09
N TYR A 118 0.99 2.06 15.64
CA TYR A 118 0.24 3.31 15.51
C TYR A 118 -0.20 3.63 14.06
N ARG A 119 0.07 2.74 13.11
CA ARG A 119 -0.14 2.98 11.68
C ARG A 119 -1.59 3.35 11.34
N ASP A 120 -2.57 2.69 11.96
CA ASP A 120 -3.99 2.88 11.64
C ASP A 120 -4.50 4.20 12.21
N GLN A 121 -4.15 4.50 13.47
CA GLN A 121 -4.57 5.75 14.13
C GLN A 121 -3.95 6.96 13.43
N VAL A 122 -2.66 6.90 13.13
CA VAL A 122 -1.95 7.99 12.45
C VAL A 122 -2.42 8.13 11.00
N GLY A 123 -2.64 7.01 10.30
CA GLY A 123 -3.17 7.00 8.93
C GLY A 123 -4.55 7.66 8.86
N LEU A 124 -5.43 7.36 9.82
CA LEU A 124 -6.75 7.97 9.90
C LEU A 124 -6.66 9.49 10.14
N VAL A 125 -5.82 9.95 11.07
CA VAL A 125 -5.61 11.38 11.31
C VAL A 125 -5.06 12.08 10.07
N LEU A 126 -4.09 11.45 9.39
CA LEU A 126 -3.50 11.99 8.17
C LEU A 126 -4.57 12.15 7.07
N VAL A 127 -5.39 11.13 6.84
CA VAL A 127 -6.45 11.19 5.82
C VAL A 127 -7.51 12.21 6.17
N ARG A 128 -7.86 12.36 7.46
CA ARG A 128 -8.78 13.43 7.94
C ARG A 128 -8.25 14.82 7.63
N SER A 129 -6.94 15.01 7.79
CA SER A 129 -6.29 16.29 7.48
C SER A 129 -6.36 16.66 5.99
N TRP A 130 -6.65 15.70 5.12
CA TRP A 130 -6.75 15.94 3.67
C TRP A 130 -8.14 16.43 3.24
N ALA A 131 -9.10 16.51 4.18
CA ALA A 131 -10.46 17.05 3.98
C ALA A 131 -11.27 16.37 2.87
N ASP A 132 -10.94 15.12 2.52
CA ASP A 132 -11.63 14.34 1.50
C ASP A 132 -12.48 13.25 2.19
N VAL A 133 -13.80 13.44 2.14
CA VAL A 133 -14.79 12.56 2.80
C VAL A 133 -14.83 11.18 2.12
N ASP A 134 -14.67 11.12 0.80
CA ASP A 134 -14.65 9.86 0.05
C ASP A 134 -13.42 9.02 0.46
N LEU A 135 -12.27 9.68 0.66
CA LEU A 135 -11.06 9.02 1.17
C LEU A 135 -11.19 8.54 2.61
N LEU A 136 -11.92 9.26 3.45
CA LEU A 136 -12.14 8.87 4.83
C LEU A 136 -12.95 7.58 4.96
N GLU A 137 -14.05 7.49 4.22
CA GLU A 137 -14.87 6.29 4.20
C GLU A 137 -14.12 5.09 3.60
N THR A 138 -13.29 5.36 2.59
CA THR A 138 -12.38 4.39 1.96
C THR A 138 -11.38 3.82 2.98
N VAL A 139 -10.68 4.67 3.73
CA VAL A 139 -9.65 4.23 4.70
C VAL A 139 -10.28 3.56 5.93
N GLN A 140 -11.48 3.96 6.32
CA GLN A 140 -12.22 3.33 7.43
C GLN A 140 -12.96 2.04 7.03
N GLY A 141 -13.03 1.71 5.73
CA GLY A 141 -13.75 0.53 5.24
C GLY A 141 -15.27 0.58 5.47
N THR A 142 -15.83 1.77 5.70
CA THR A 142 -17.22 1.96 6.15
C THR A 142 -18.24 1.95 5.01
N THR A 143 -17.85 2.28 3.78
CA THR A 143 -18.75 2.29 2.60
C THR A 143 -18.96 0.93 1.96
N HIS A 144 -18.00 0.00 2.08
CA HIS A 144 -18.11 -1.33 1.49
C HIS A 144 -17.55 -2.41 2.42
N ARG A 145 -18.45 -3.11 3.13
CA ARG A 145 -18.11 -4.17 4.11
C ARG A 145 -17.18 -5.26 3.57
N ALA A 146 -17.11 -5.46 2.26
CA ALA A 146 -16.28 -6.49 1.62
C ALA A 146 -14.87 -6.02 1.20
N ILE A 147 -14.64 -4.71 1.01
CA ILE A 147 -13.33 -4.18 0.60
C ILE A 147 -12.22 -4.50 1.61
N PRO A 148 -12.45 -4.45 2.94
CA PRO A 148 -11.42 -4.84 3.92
C PRO A 148 -10.88 -6.26 3.70
N ARG A 149 -11.72 -7.22 3.29
CA ARG A 149 -11.29 -8.59 2.97
C ARG A 149 -10.44 -8.62 1.70
N THR A 150 -10.85 -7.88 0.67
CA THR A 150 -10.10 -7.73 -0.57
C THR A 150 -8.70 -7.17 -0.32
N VAL A 151 -8.61 -6.12 0.49
CA VAL A 151 -7.34 -5.49 0.86
C VAL A 151 -6.50 -6.43 1.72
N ALA A 152 -7.11 -7.19 2.65
CA ALA A 152 -6.39 -8.16 3.47
C ALA A 152 -5.74 -9.27 2.62
N PHE A 153 -6.47 -9.81 1.65
CA PHE A 153 -5.93 -10.81 0.72
C PHE A 153 -4.89 -10.21 -0.24
N ALA A 154 -5.16 -9.01 -0.79
CA ALA A 154 -4.19 -8.30 -1.61
C ALA A 154 -2.87 -8.01 -0.87
N LYS A 155 -2.94 -7.65 0.41
CA LYS A 155 -1.77 -7.44 1.28
C LYS A 155 -0.95 -8.71 1.40
N ARG A 156 -1.61 -9.86 1.50
CA ARG A 156 -0.95 -11.16 1.57
C ARG A 156 -0.19 -11.47 0.28
N ILE A 157 -0.85 -11.35 -0.88
CA ILE A 157 -0.20 -11.56 -2.18
C ILE A 157 0.96 -10.57 -2.39
N ALA A 158 0.75 -9.29 -2.10
CA ALA A 158 1.79 -8.27 -2.18
C ALA A 158 2.97 -8.55 -1.26
N ALA A 159 2.73 -9.10 -0.06
CA ALA A 159 3.82 -9.45 0.84
C ALA A 159 4.68 -10.59 0.31
N LEU A 160 4.03 -11.57 -0.33
CA LEU A 160 4.68 -12.72 -0.96
C LEU A 160 5.49 -12.31 -2.20
N ASP A 161 4.91 -11.47 -3.06
CA ASP A 161 5.52 -11.02 -4.31
C ASP A 161 6.75 -10.12 -4.11
N PHE A 162 6.77 -9.37 -3.01
CA PHE A 162 7.79 -8.33 -2.76
C PHE A 162 8.62 -8.58 -1.50
N GLY A 163 8.53 -9.77 -0.89
CA GLY A 163 9.36 -10.18 0.25
C GLY A 163 9.15 -9.33 1.51
N TRP A 164 7.90 -9.04 1.85
CA TRP A 164 7.54 -8.22 3.01
C TRP A 164 7.17 -9.08 4.23
N GLY A 165 7.99 -9.00 5.29
CA GLY A 165 7.77 -9.73 6.56
C GLY A 165 8.12 -11.22 6.48
N ASP A 166 7.73 -11.99 7.51
CA ASP A 166 7.91 -13.45 7.52
C ASP A 166 6.82 -14.09 6.64
N THR A 167 7.19 -14.56 5.45
CA THR A 167 6.24 -15.06 4.46
C THR A 167 6.23 -16.59 4.38
N CYS A 168 5.03 -17.19 4.31
CA CYS A 168 4.86 -18.59 3.87
C CYS A 168 5.05 -18.67 2.34
N PRO A 169 5.03 -19.87 1.73
CA PRO A 169 5.08 -20.01 0.27
C PRO A 169 3.93 -19.30 -0.43
N VAL A 170 4.17 -18.82 -1.65
CA VAL A 170 3.14 -18.21 -2.49
C VAL A 170 2.28 -19.32 -3.09
N PRO A 171 0.94 -19.18 -3.16
CA PRO A 171 0.12 -20.04 -4.01
C PRO A 171 0.63 -19.98 -5.47
N GLU A 172 0.98 -21.12 -6.04
CA GLU A 172 1.47 -21.20 -7.42
C GLU A 172 0.37 -21.63 -8.39
N THR A 173 -0.67 -22.28 -7.88
CA THR A 173 -1.80 -22.75 -8.68
C THR A 173 -3.05 -21.88 -8.49
N SER A 174 -3.91 -21.84 -9.51
CA SER A 174 -5.21 -21.16 -9.45
C SER A 174 -6.11 -21.73 -8.35
N ALA A 175 -6.06 -23.05 -8.15
CA ALA A 175 -6.82 -23.74 -7.11
C ALA A 175 -6.39 -23.33 -5.69
N GLU A 176 -5.08 -23.30 -5.41
CA GLU A 176 -4.55 -22.86 -4.11
C GLU A 176 -4.89 -21.39 -3.83
N LEU A 177 -4.70 -20.51 -4.82
CA LEU A 177 -4.98 -19.08 -4.67
C LEU A 177 -6.48 -18.83 -4.43
N ALA A 178 -7.35 -19.53 -5.16
CA ALA A 178 -8.80 -19.45 -4.95
C ALA A 178 -9.18 -20.00 -3.56
N ALA A 179 -8.63 -21.14 -3.14
CA ALA A 179 -8.91 -21.72 -1.83
C ALA A 179 -8.51 -20.77 -0.69
N GLU A 180 -7.31 -20.19 -0.75
CA GLU A 180 -6.84 -19.22 0.25
C GLU A 180 -7.74 -17.96 0.29
N ALA A 181 -8.12 -17.42 -0.87
CA ALA A 181 -9.04 -16.28 -0.94
C ALA A 181 -10.40 -16.59 -0.30
N ASN A 182 -10.93 -17.78 -0.58
CA ASN A 182 -12.22 -18.24 -0.08
C ASN A 182 -12.21 -18.49 1.43
N LEU A 183 -11.08 -18.90 2.03
CA LEU A 183 -10.92 -18.93 3.50
C LEU A 183 -11.09 -17.54 4.12
N GLY A 184 -10.65 -16.50 3.43
CA GLY A 184 -10.88 -15.10 3.78
C GLY A 184 -12.28 -14.57 3.46
N GLY A 185 -13.18 -15.41 2.93
CA GLY A 185 -14.53 -15.05 2.53
C GLY A 185 -14.61 -14.24 1.23
N LEU A 186 -13.57 -14.30 0.38
CA LEU A 186 -13.60 -13.77 -0.98
C LEU A 186 -14.03 -14.88 -1.93
N LEU A 187 -15.21 -14.74 -2.54
CA LEU A 187 -15.79 -15.72 -3.46
C LEU A 187 -15.09 -15.72 -4.84
N LEU A 188 -13.79 -16.03 -4.86
CA LEU A 188 -13.01 -16.16 -6.09
C LEU A 188 -13.17 -17.58 -6.67
N THR A 189 -13.46 -17.65 -7.97
CA THR A 189 -13.40 -18.88 -8.74
C THR A 189 -11.96 -19.16 -9.16
N GLU A 190 -11.68 -20.40 -9.60
CA GLU A 190 -10.37 -20.73 -10.17
C GLU A 190 -10.05 -19.91 -11.42
N ASP A 191 -11.05 -19.57 -12.24
CA ASP A 191 -10.85 -18.69 -13.41
C ASP A 191 -10.40 -17.29 -12.98
N HIS A 192 -11.00 -16.73 -11.92
CA HIS A 192 -10.55 -15.45 -11.37
C HIS A 192 -9.11 -15.56 -10.86
N ALA A 193 -8.77 -16.65 -10.15
CA ALA A 193 -7.43 -16.88 -9.65
C ALA A 193 -6.39 -17.06 -10.78
N ALA A 194 -6.73 -17.78 -11.84
CA ALA A 194 -5.88 -17.93 -13.02
C ALA A 194 -5.62 -16.58 -13.71
N ALA A 195 -6.65 -15.74 -13.85
CA ALA A 195 -6.50 -14.39 -14.38
C ALA A 195 -5.57 -13.53 -13.50
N LEU A 196 -5.71 -13.62 -12.17
CA LEU A 196 -4.83 -12.94 -11.21
C LEU A 196 -3.38 -13.41 -11.34
N LEU A 197 -3.13 -14.73 -11.39
CA LEU A 197 -1.78 -15.28 -11.57
C LEU A 197 -1.14 -14.81 -12.89
N SER A 198 -1.90 -14.76 -13.99
CA SER A 198 -1.40 -14.26 -15.28
C SER A 198 -1.01 -12.77 -15.28
N MET A 199 -1.49 -12.01 -14.31
CA MET A 199 -1.17 -10.58 -14.15
C MET A 199 0.08 -10.36 -13.30
N ARG A 200 0.55 -11.37 -12.55
CA ARG A 200 1.60 -11.24 -11.53
C ARG A 200 2.87 -10.54 -12.04
N GLU A 201 3.41 -10.94 -13.19
CA GLU A 201 4.59 -10.30 -13.79
C GLU A 201 4.35 -8.83 -14.16
N ARG A 202 3.14 -8.51 -14.65
CA ARG A 202 2.75 -7.12 -14.97
C ARG A 202 2.62 -6.28 -13.70
N ALA A 203 2.09 -6.84 -12.62
CA ALA A 203 2.01 -6.14 -11.33
C ALA A 203 3.42 -5.86 -10.77
N LEU A 204 4.32 -6.85 -10.82
CA LEU A 204 5.73 -6.72 -10.40
C LEU A 204 6.45 -5.59 -11.17
N SER A 205 6.32 -5.56 -12.50
CA SER A 205 6.97 -4.52 -13.33
C SER A 205 6.40 -3.12 -13.10
N GLN A 206 5.10 -2.98 -12.82
CA GLN A 206 4.48 -1.68 -12.50
C GLN A 206 5.04 -1.08 -11.19
N VAL A 207 5.32 -1.90 -10.18
CA VAL A 207 5.88 -1.43 -8.92
C VAL A 207 7.33 -0.96 -9.08
N GLN A 208 8.13 -1.68 -9.89
CA GLN A 208 9.55 -1.35 -10.12
C GLN A 208 9.78 -0.11 -10.98
N THR A 209 8.82 0.24 -11.83
CA THR A 209 8.92 1.40 -12.75
C THR A 209 8.49 2.73 -12.11
N LEU A 210 7.95 2.64 -10.91
CA LEU A 210 7.43 3.71 -10.08
C LEU A 210 8.54 4.31 -9.22
#